data_AF-A0A1Q5SAN3-F1
#
_entry.id   AF-A0A1Q5SAN3-F1
#
_cell.length_a   1.000
_cell.length_b   1.000
_cell.length_c   1.000
_cell.angle_alpha   90.00
_cell.angle_beta   90.00
_cell.angle_gamma   90.00
#
_symmetry.space_group_name_H-M   'P 1'
#
loop_
_entity.id
_entity.type
_entity.pdbx_description
1 polymer ?
#
loop_
_entity_poly.entity_id
_entity_poly.type
_entity_poly.pdbx_seq_one_letter_code
_entity_poly.pdbx_strand_id
1 'polypeptide(L)' 'MSTRSRVIPMVSAASPDAPPPRKRPPARLRVTPYYVPDGVYPRYDPGPDAVRECNATYVEEYRPSGTVIVPRMSCYWRRG' A
#
# COMPACT_ATOMS: atom_id res chain seq x y z
N MET A 1 -42.35 -57.91 -14.22
CA MET A 1 -42.62 -56.49 -14.49
C MET A 1 -43.23 -55.89 -13.23
N SER A 2 -42.61 -54.90 -12.58
CA SER A 2 -43.33 -53.94 -11.72
C SER A 2 -42.46 -52.73 -11.43
N THR A 3 -43.03 -51.55 -11.61
CA THR A 3 -42.41 -50.25 -11.86
C THR A 3 -41.84 -49.58 -10.60
N ARG A 4 -40.58 -49.07 -10.67
CA ARG A 4 -40.04 -48.15 -9.67
C ARG A 4 -40.69 -46.78 -9.85
N SER A 5 -41.60 -46.42 -8.94
CA SER A 5 -42.18 -45.08 -8.87
C SER A 5 -41.11 -44.08 -8.39
N ARG A 6 -40.78 -43.08 -9.21
CA ARG A 6 -39.90 -41.97 -8.81
C ARG A 6 -40.72 -40.98 -7.98
N VAL A 7 -40.37 -40.82 -6.71
CA VAL A 7 -40.88 -39.72 -5.88
C VAL A 7 -40.04 -38.48 -6.18
N ILE A 8 -40.67 -37.44 -6.71
CA ILE A 8 -40.05 -36.12 -6.92
C ILE A 8 -40.28 -35.32 -5.62
N PRO A 9 -39.25 -34.77 -4.97
CA PRO A 9 -39.47 -33.92 -3.81
C PRO A 9 -40.12 -32.60 -4.24
N MET A 10 -41.28 -32.27 -3.67
CA MET A 10 -41.87 -30.95 -3.81
C MET A 10 -41.07 -29.95 -2.98
N VAL A 11 -40.68 -28.83 -3.60
CA VAL A 11 -40.16 -27.65 -2.90
C VAL A 11 -41.32 -26.98 -2.17
N SER A 12 -41.23 -26.88 -0.84
CA SER A 12 -42.17 -26.10 -0.05
C SER A 12 -41.83 -24.61 -0.19
N ALA A 13 -42.83 -23.80 -0.51
CA ALA A 13 -42.70 -22.34 -0.45
C ALA A 13 -42.53 -21.90 1.01
N ALA A 14 -41.60 -20.97 1.25
CA ALA A 14 -41.43 -20.36 2.57
C ALA A 14 -42.69 -19.53 2.91
N SER A 15 -43.15 -19.63 4.16
CA SER A 15 -44.29 -18.88 4.68
C SER A 15 -44.08 -17.37 4.50
N PRO A 16 -45.12 -16.57 4.15
CA PRO A 16 -44.98 -15.13 3.93
C PRO A 16 -44.59 -14.34 5.20
N ASP A 17 -44.78 -14.92 6.38
CA ASP A 17 -44.35 -14.36 7.68
C ASP A 17 -42.92 -14.76 8.11
N ALA A 18 -42.17 -15.46 7.24
CA ALA A 18 -40.79 -15.79 7.56
C ALA A 18 -39.91 -14.52 7.50
N PRO A 19 -39.11 -14.21 8.54
CA PRO A 19 -38.19 -13.09 8.48
C PRO A 19 -37.21 -13.28 7.30
N PRO A 20 -36.85 -12.21 6.59
CA PRO A 20 -35.99 -12.32 5.42
C PRO A 20 -34.65 -12.97 5.78
N PRO A 21 -34.08 -13.82 4.91
CA PRO A 21 -32.80 -14.44 5.16
C PRO A 21 -31.75 -13.36 5.38
N ARG A 22 -31.12 -13.37 6.57
CA ARG A 22 -30.06 -12.41 6.91
C ARG A 22 -28.91 -12.59 5.91
N LYS A 23 -28.71 -11.60 5.03
CA LYS A 23 -27.58 -11.56 4.11
C LYS A 23 -26.30 -11.53 4.94
N ARG A 24 -25.56 -12.65 4.94
CA ARG A 24 -24.24 -12.70 5.56
C ARG A 24 -23.33 -11.78 4.75
N PRO A 25 -22.63 -10.83 5.39
CA PRO A 25 -21.67 -10.01 4.67
C PRO A 25 -20.61 -10.91 4.04
N PRO A 26 -20.10 -10.56 2.84
CA PRO A 26 -19.07 -11.35 2.18
C PRO A 26 -17.84 -11.46 3.07
N ALA A 27 -17.18 -12.62 3.03
CA ALA A 27 -15.93 -12.82 3.75
C ALA A 27 -14.89 -11.80 3.26
N ARG A 28 -14.40 -10.96 4.16
CA ARG A 28 -13.34 -9.99 3.84
C ARG A 28 -12.02 -10.74 3.76
N LEU A 29 -11.33 -10.63 2.62
CA LEU A 29 -9.96 -11.08 2.48
C LEU A 29 -9.08 -10.27 3.45
N ARG A 30 -8.39 -10.96 4.36
CA ARG A 30 -7.39 -10.34 5.22
C ARG A 30 -6.12 -10.16 4.41
N VAL A 31 -5.89 -8.94 3.92
CA VAL A 31 -4.64 -8.56 3.27
C VAL A 31 -3.67 -8.14 4.37
N THR A 32 -2.67 -8.98 4.65
CA THR A 32 -1.51 -8.54 5.42
C THR A 32 -0.56 -7.87 4.43
N PRO A 33 -0.39 -6.53 4.47
CA PRO A 33 0.61 -5.89 3.64
C PRO A 33 1.98 -6.44 4.03
N TYR A 34 2.69 -6.99 3.04
CA TYR A 34 4.10 -7.27 3.19
C TYR A 34 4.83 -5.94 3.08
N TYR A 35 4.84 -5.19 4.19
CA TYR A 35 5.69 -4.00 4.29
C TYR A 35 7.13 -4.50 4.32
N VAL A 36 7.74 -4.56 3.15
CA VAL A 36 9.20 -4.54 3.04
C VAL A 36 9.54 -3.07 3.22
N PRO A 37 10.03 -2.61 4.37
CA PRO A 37 10.66 -1.31 4.39
C PRO A 37 11.74 -1.41 3.31
N ASP A 38 11.70 -0.55 2.28
CA ASP A 38 12.74 -0.44 1.25
C ASP A 38 14.10 0.02 1.85
N GLY A 39 14.30 -0.17 3.15
CA GLY A 39 15.40 0.35 3.94
C GLY A 39 15.36 1.86 4.11
N VAL A 40 14.40 2.57 3.49
CA VAL A 40 14.30 4.04 3.55
C VAL A 40 13.43 4.47 4.74
N TYR A 41 13.76 3.97 5.92
CA TYR A 41 13.65 4.76 7.15
C TYR A 41 15.01 5.43 7.35
N PRO A 42 15.11 6.67 7.86
CA PRO A 42 16.41 7.28 8.10
C PRO A 42 17.28 6.31 8.90
N ARG A 43 18.43 5.90 8.34
CA ARG A 43 19.43 5.07 9.05
C ARG A 43 19.88 5.72 10.37
N TYR A 44 19.58 7.00 10.52
CA TYR A 44 19.70 7.84 11.69
C TYR A 44 18.41 8.66 11.82
N ASP A 45 17.65 8.48 12.90
CA ASP A 45 16.48 9.31 13.21
C ASP A 45 16.95 10.72 13.63
N PRO A 46 16.72 11.76 12.80
CA PRO A 46 17.19 13.12 13.08
C PRO A 46 16.37 13.82 14.17
N GLY A 47 15.37 13.16 14.76
CA GLY A 47 14.50 13.69 15.80
C GLY A 47 13.26 14.42 15.27
N PRO A 48 12.32 14.75 16.17
CA PRO A 48 11.11 15.48 15.83
C PRO A 48 11.45 16.85 15.22
N ASP A 49 10.61 17.29 14.29
CA ASP A 49 10.70 18.59 13.59
C ASP A 49 12.02 18.84 12.85
N ALA A 50 12.81 17.79 12.60
CA ALA A 50 14.03 17.91 11.83
C ALA A 50 13.74 18.28 10.37
N VAL A 51 14.43 19.32 9.89
CA VAL A 51 14.30 19.80 8.52
C VAL A 51 15.55 19.44 7.74
N ARG A 52 15.38 19.04 6.48
CA ARG A 52 16.50 18.80 5.57
C ARG A 52 16.93 20.12 4.95
N GLU A 53 18.12 20.58 5.33
CA GLU A 53 18.72 21.80 4.77
C GLU A 53 19.71 21.42 3.67
N CYS A 54 19.65 22.11 2.53
CA CYS A 54 20.53 21.88 1.40
C CYS A 54 21.20 23.19 1.00
N ASN A 55 22.51 23.15 0.79
CA ASN A 55 23.27 24.25 0.21
C ASN A 55 23.72 23.89 -1.21
N ALA A 56 23.56 24.84 -2.12
CA ALA A 56 23.95 24.76 -3.52
C ALA A 56 25.10 25.74 -3.77
N THR A 57 26.24 25.25 -4.22
CA THR A 57 27.35 26.11 -4.63
C THR A 57 27.73 25.84 -6.07
N TYR A 58 27.94 26.91 -6.82
CA TYR A 58 28.50 26.83 -8.15
C TYR A 58 30.02 26.77 -8.03
N VAL A 59 30.61 25.72 -8.58
CA VAL A 59 32.07 25.53 -8.58
C VAL A 59 32.55 25.42 -10.01
N GLU A 60 33.76 25.91 -10.26
CA GLU A 60 34.43 25.73 -11.53
C GLU A 60 35.00 24.30 -11.61
N GLU A 61 34.59 23.56 -12.64
CA GLU A 61 35.17 22.26 -12.97
C GLU A 61 36.01 22.41 -14.24
N TYR A 62 37.31 22.11 -14.14
CA TYR A 62 38.24 22.17 -15.26
C TYR A 62 38.15 20.88 -16.10
N ARG A 63 37.60 20.99 -17.30
CA ARG A 63 37.52 19.89 -18.28
C ARG A 63 38.44 20.18 -19.47
N PRO A 64 38.89 19.15 -20.22
CA PRO A 64 39.74 19.35 -21.40
C PRO A 64 39.14 20.28 -22.48
N SER A 65 37.81 20.39 -22.53
CA SER A 65 37.08 21.29 -23.44
C SER A 65 36.94 22.73 -22.93
N GLY A 66 37.37 23.01 -21.71
CA GLY A 66 37.21 24.31 -21.04
C GLY A 66 36.57 24.20 -19.65
N THR A 67 36.58 25.32 -18.92
CA THR A 67 36.00 25.41 -17.58
C THR A 67 34.48 25.50 -17.66
N VAL A 68 33.79 24.68 -16.85
CA VAL A 68 32.33 24.67 -16.76
C VAL A 68 31.93 24.94 -15.31
N ILE A 69 30.94 25.82 -15.13
CA ILE A 69 30.35 26.10 -13.81
C ILE A 69 29.32 25.01 -13.52
N VAL A 70 29.59 24.16 -12.53
CA VAL A 70 28.70 23.05 -12.14
C VAL A 70 28.14 23.26 -10.72
N PRO A 71 26.87 22.90 -10.48
CA PRO A 71 26.31 22.95 -9.14
C PRO A 71 26.80 21.75 -8.31
N ARG A 72 27.34 22.02 -7.11
CA ARG A 72 27.49 21.04 -6.05
C ARG A 72 26.44 21.28 -4.99
N MET A 73 25.69 20.23 -4.67
CA MET A 73 24.66 20.23 -3.64
C MET A 73 25.11 19.39 -2.45
N SER A 74 25.02 19.92 -1.24
CA SER A 74 25.17 19.14 -0.01
C SER A 74 23.93 19.34 0.86
N CYS A 75 23.39 18.24 1.38
CA CYS A 75 22.20 18.25 2.22
C CYS A 75 22.49 17.58 3.56
N TYR A 76 21.97 18.17 4.64
CA TYR A 76 22.10 17.63 5.98
C TYR A 76 20.81 17.85 6.76
N TRP A 77 20.62 17.07 7.82
CA TRP A 77 19.51 17.25 8.75
C TRP A 77 19.88 18.34 9.76
N ARG A 78 19.03 19.35 9.89
CA ARG A 78 19.10 20.34 10.98
C ARG A 78 18.07 19.97 12.03
N ARG A 79 18.44 20.05 13.32
CA ARG A 79 17.48 19.91 14.43
C ARG A 79 16.46 21.06 14.37
N GLY A 80 15.21 20.76 14.69
CA GLY A 80 14.11 21.72 14.80
C GLY A 80 14.23 22.61 16.01
#